data_AF-C0P388-F1
#
_entry.id   AF-C0P388-F1
#
_cell.length_a   1.000
_cell.length_b   1.000
_cell.length_c   1.000
_cell.angle_alpha   90.00
_cell.angle_beta   90.00
_cell.angle_gamma   90.00
#
_symmetry.space_group_name_H-M   'P 1'
#
loop_
_entity.id
_entity.type
_entity.pdbx_description
1 polymer ?
#
loop_
_entity_poly.entity_id
_entity_poly.type
_entity_poly.pdbx_seq_one_letter_code
_entity_poly.pdbx_strand_id
1 'polypeptide(L)'
;MKEAVVALTKFACTENHLHVNHCRAIVDAGGARHLVQLVYLGDQLQIEALILLCYIALHVPENEELAQAGVLAVLLWASKQAHMVQDLRVEALLPEAKARLDLFQSRASR
;
A
#
# COMPACT_ATOMS: atom_id res chain seq x y z
N MET A 1 -3.73 -16.86 5.80
CA MET A 1 -3.78 -15.64 4.93
C MET A 1 -3.26 -14.43 5.68
N LYS A 2 -3.70 -14.24 6.93
CA LYS A 2 -3.16 -13.23 7.84
C LYS A 2 -1.65 -13.24 7.94
N GLU A 3 -1.08 -14.42 8.16
CA GLU A 3 0.36 -14.65 8.34
C GLU A 3 1.14 -14.25 7.10
N ALA A 4 0.58 -14.48 5.90
CA ALA A 4 1.19 -14.09 4.64
C ALA A 4 1.26 -12.57 4.51
N VAL A 5 0.15 -11.85 4.75
CA VAL A 5 0.13 -10.38 4.70
C VAL A 5 1.12 -9.80 5.72
N VAL A 6 1.11 -10.29 6.96
CA VAL A 6 2.04 -9.84 8.01
C VAL A 6 3.50 -10.11 7.63
N ALA A 7 3.81 -11.27 7.05
CA ALA A 7 5.16 -11.57 6.58
C ALA A 7 5.58 -10.66 5.42
N LEU A 8 4.69 -10.42 4.46
CA LEU A 8 4.94 -9.50 3.35
C LEU A 8 5.18 -8.06 3.85
N THR A 9 4.45 -7.60 4.87
CA THR A 9 4.69 -6.31 5.52
C THR A 9 6.11 -6.21 6.08
N LYS A 10 6.65 -7.28 6.68
CA LYS A 10 8.04 -7.31 7.18
C LYS A 10 9.09 -7.29 6.05
N PHE A 11 8.76 -7.81 4.87
CA PHE A 11 9.64 -7.69 3.71
C PHE A 11 9.58 -6.31 3.07
N ALA A 12 8.43 -5.65 3.13
CA ALA A 12 8.18 -4.35 2.53
C ALA A 12 8.58 -3.16 3.42
N CYS A 13 8.76 -3.34 4.73
CA CYS A 13 9.04 -2.24 5.64
C CYS A 13 10.44 -1.65 5.47
N THR A 14 10.60 -0.36 5.79
CA THR A 14 11.85 0.40 5.65
C THR A 14 13.06 -0.19 6.40
N GLU A 15 12.83 -0.99 7.44
CA GLU A 15 13.91 -1.64 8.19
C GLU A 15 14.60 -2.77 7.39
N ASN A 16 13.96 -3.27 6.34
CA ASN A 16 14.53 -4.29 5.48
C ASN A 16 15.33 -3.67 4.33
N HIS A 17 16.63 -3.96 4.24
CA HIS A 17 17.50 -3.42 3.18
C HIS A 17 17.07 -3.75 1.74
N LEU A 18 16.26 -4.79 1.54
CA LEU A 18 15.71 -5.18 0.24
C LEU A 18 14.26 -4.74 0.04
N HIS A 19 13.74 -3.82 0.87
CA HIS A 19 12.33 -3.44 0.86
C HIS A 19 11.82 -3.02 -0.53
N VAL A 20 12.64 -2.30 -1.32
CA VAL A 20 12.26 -1.87 -2.69
C VAL A 20 12.10 -3.07 -3.61
N ASN A 21 13.06 -4.02 -3.57
CA ASN A 21 13.02 -5.23 -4.38
C ASN A 21 11.82 -6.11 -4.00
N HIS A 22 11.53 -6.23 -2.71
CA HIS A 22 10.37 -6.98 -2.23
C HIS A 22 9.05 -6.30 -2.62
N CYS A 23 8.93 -4.98 -2.46
CA CYS A 23 7.73 -4.26 -2.91
C CYS A 23 7.50 -4.45 -4.41
N ARG A 24 8.56 -4.34 -5.23
CA ARG A 24 8.49 -4.59 -6.67
C ARG A 24 8.02 -6.01 -6.98
N ALA A 25 8.65 -7.01 -6.37
CA ALA A 25 8.27 -8.41 -6.56
C ALA A 25 6.81 -8.71 -6.17
N ILE A 26 6.29 -8.07 -5.12
CA ILE A 26 4.89 -8.20 -4.71
C ILE A 26 3.96 -7.63 -5.78
N VAL A 27 4.29 -6.45 -6.33
CA VAL A 27 3.50 -5.82 -7.38
C VAL A 27 3.55 -6.63 -8.68
N ASP A 28 4.73 -7.08 -9.09
CA ASP A 28 4.94 -7.90 -10.29
C ASP A 28 4.19 -9.25 -10.21
N ALA A 29 4.01 -9.79 -9.00
CA ALA A 29 3.18 -10.97 -8.74
C ALA A 29 1.66 -10.67 -8.73
N GLY A 30 1.24 -9.46 -9.09
CA GLY A 30 -0.17 -9.03 -9.10
C GLY A 30 -0.72 -8.70 -7.71
N GLY A 31 0.13 -8.50 -6.71
CA GLY A 31 -0.26 -8.28 -5.31
C GLY A 31 -1.09 -7.01 -5.11
N ALA A 32 -0.87 -5.96 -5.91
CA ALA A 32 -1.54 -4.67 -5.75
C ALA A 32 -3.09 -4.79 -5.78
N ARG A 33 -3.64 -5.49 -6.78
CA ARG A 33 -5.11 -5.67 -6.91
C ARG A 33 -5.69 -6.49 -5.76
N HIS A 34 -4.99 -7.55 -5.36
CA HIS A 34 -5.42 -8.40 -4.24
C HIS A 34 -5.42 -7.64 -2.92
N LEU A 35 -4.40 -6.80 -2.69
CA LEU A 35 -4.34 -5.98 -1.49
C LEU A 35 -5.45 -4.91 -1.46
N VAL A 36 -5.76 -4.30 -2.61
CA VAL A 36 -6.90 -3.38 -2.72
C VAL A 36 -8.21 -4.07 -2.34
N GLN A 37 -8.44 -5.29 -2.83
CA GLN A 37 -9.61 -6.10 -2.43
C GLN A 37 -9.61 -6.40 -0.93
N LEU A 38 -8.46 -6.76 -0.35
CA LEU A 38 -8.34 -7.02 1.08
C LEU A 38 -8.59 -5.78 1.95
N VAL A 39 -8.23 -4.58 1.48
CA VAL A 39 -8.55 -3.34 2.20
C VAL A 39 -10.06 -3.08 2.24
N TYR A 40 -10.80 -3.40 1.18
CA TYR A 40 -12.25 -3.22 1.17
C TYR A 40 -13.00 -4.34 1.89
N LEU A 41 -12.60 -5.60 1.70
CA LEU A 41 -13.40 -6.78 2.04
C LEU A 41 -12.77 -7.68 3.11
N GLY A 42 -11.51 -7.42 3.49
CA GLY A 42 -10.71 -8.34 4.28
C GLY A 42 -11.02 -8.40 5.78
N ASP A 43 -12.07 -7.74 6.26
CA ASP A 43 -12.47 -7.64 7.68
C ASP A 43 -11.25 -7.46 8.62
N GLN A 44 -10.81 -8.53 9.30
CA GLN A 44 -9.65 -8.53 10.20
C GLN A 44 -8.28 -8.23 9.54
N LEU A 45 -8.19 -8.29 8.21
CA LEU A 45 -6.97 -8.05 7.44
C LEU A 45 -6.90 -6.66 6.83
N GLN A 46 -7.96 -5.85 6.92
CA GLN A 46 -8.03 -4.54 6.24
C GLN A 46 -6.87 -3.63 6.61
N ILE A 47 -6.55 -3.53 7.91
CA ILE A 47 -5.48 -2.66 8.40
C ILE A 47 -4.10 -3.17 7.97
N GLU A 48 -3.82 -4.47 8.10
CA GLU A 48 -2.53 -5.05 7.68
C GLU A 48 -2.32 -4.94 6.15
N ALA A 49 -3.38 -5.13 5.36
CA ALA A 49 -3.34 -4.94 3.91
C ALA A 49 -3.11 -3.47 3.54
N LEU A 50 -3.72 -2.54 4.26
CA LEU A 50 -3.51 -1.10 4.05
C LEU A 50 -2.06 -0.71 4.37
N ILE A 51 -1.49 -1.21 5.46
CA ILE A 51 -0.09 -0.93 5.84
C ILE A 51 0.86 -1.44 4.75
N LEU A 52 0.64 -2.65 4.24
CA LEU A 52 1.44 -3.19 3.14
C LEU A 52 1.31 -2.34 1.87
N LEU A 53 0.10 -1.89 1.51
CA LEU A 53 -0.10 -0.97 0.40
C LEU A 53 0.60 0.38 0.60
N CYS A 54 0.62 0.91 1.83
CA CYS A 54 1.37 2.12 2.13
C CYS A 54 2.87 1.93 1.87
N TYR A 55 3.47 0.83 2.34
CA TYR A 55 4.89 0.55 2.05
C TYR A 55 5.17 0.40 0.55
N ILE A 56 4.32 -0.32 -0.17
CA ILE A 56 4.45 -0.46 -1.62
C ILE A 56 4.40 0.91 -2.30
N ALA A 57 3.41 1.76 -1.97
CA ALA A 57 3.30 3.11 -2.52
C ALA A 57 4.46 4.02 -2.10
N LEU A 58 5.05 3.83 -0.93
CA LEU A 58 6.23 4.57 -0.49
C LEU A 58 7.48 4.21 -1.29
N HIS A 59 7.64 2.94 -1.65
CA HIS A 59 8.92 2.41 -2.16
C HIS A 59 8.95 2.22 -3.67
N VAL A 60 7.80 2.01 -4.32
CA VAL A 60 7.71 1.85 -5.78
C VAL A 60 6.53 2.65 -6.39
N PRO A 61 6.37 3.96 -6.05
CA PRO A 61 5.24 4.77 -6.52
C PRO A 61 5.16 4.92 -8.05
N GLU A 62 6.27 4.71 -8.75
CA GLU A 62 6.36 4.82 -10.20
C GLU A 62 5.78 3.62 -10.95
N ASN A 63 5.48 2.51 -10.26
CA ASN A 63 4.99 1.30 -10.91
C ASN A 63 3.54 1.49 -11.40
N GLU A 64 3.34 1.36 -12.72
CA GLU A 64 2.05 1.58 -13.38
C GLU A 64 0.93 0.65 -12.87
N GLU A 65 1.25 -0.55 -12.39
CA GLU A 65 0.25 -1.47 -11.83
C GLU A 65 -0.44 -0.87 -10.59
N LEU A 66 0.20 0.06 -9.87
CA LEU A 66 -0.44 0.76 -8.74
C LEU A 66 -1.56 1.69 -9.21
N ALA A 67 -1.38 2.33 -10.36
CA ALA A 67 -2.42 3.15 -10.97
C ALA A 67 -3.55 2.27 -11.51
N GLN A 68 -3.20 1.20 -12.23
CA GLN A 68 -4.19 0.25 -12.79
C GLN A 68 -5.01 -0.45 -11.70
N ALA A 69 -4.39 -0.78 -10.57
CA ALA A 69 -5.07 -1.37 -9.42
C ALA A 69 -5.89 -0.36 -8.59
N GLY A 70 -5.80 0.94 -8.87
CA GLY A 70 -6.54 1.98 -8.15
C GLY A 70 -6.01 2.25 -6.74
N VAL A 71 -4.72 2.01 -6.47
CA VAL A 71 -4.13 2.12 -5.12
C VAL A 71 -4.33 3.52 -4.54
N LEU A 72 -4.11 4.59 -5.31
CA LEU A 72 -4.28 5.96 -4.83
C LEU A 72 -5.70 6.23 -4.33
N ALA A 73 -6.71 5.74 -5.06
CA ALA A 73 -8.11 5.89 -4.67
C ALA A 73 -8.40 5.18 -3.34
N VAL A 74 -7.83 3.98 -3.13
CA VAL A 74 -7.95 3.24 -1.87
C VAL A 74 -7.29 3.99 -0.71
N LEU A 75 -6.07 4.52 -0.91
CA LEU A 75 -5.38 5.28 0.14
C LEU A 75 -6.15 6.56 0.52
N LEU A 76 -6.73 7.26 -0.46
CA LEU A 76 -7.57 8.42 -0.21
C LEU A 76 -8.85 8.06 0.55
N TRP A 77 -9.51 6.97 0.15
CA TRP A 77 -10.70 6.46 0.84
C TRP A 77 -10.38 6.06 2.29
N ALA A 78 -9.29 5.31 2.50
CA ALA A 78 -8.85 4.84 3.82
C ALA A 78 -8.55 6.01 4.76
N SER A 79 -8.00 7.12 4.24
CA SER A 79 -7.73 8.31 5.05
C SER A 79 -8.97 9.01 5.61
N LYS A 80 -10.16 8.65 5.13
CA LYS A 80 -11.45 9.13 5.62
C LYS A 80 -12.13 8.15 6.59
N GLN A 81 -11.54 6.97 6.81
CA GLN A 81 -12.09 5.94 7.69
C GLN A 81 -11.48 6.05 9.09
N ALA A 82 -12.28 6.52 10.05
CA ALA A 82 -11.83 6.77 11.43
C ALA A 82 -11.15 5.55 12.08
N HIS A 83 -11.74 4.35 11.92
CA HIS A 83 -11.20 3.12 12.50
C HIS A 83 -9.84 2.70 11.90
N MET A 84 -9.52 3.10 10.67
CA MET A 84 -8.25 2.77 10.04
C MET A 84 -7.14 3.74 10.46
N VAL A 85 -7.45 5.04 10.49
CA VAL A 85 -6.48 6.09 10.85
C VAL A 85 -6.17 6.12 12.35
N GLN A 86 -6.94 5.42 13.18
CA GLN A 86 -6.63 5.19 14.60
C GLN A 86 -5.47 4.19 14.81
N ASP A 87 -5.12 3.35 13.81
CA ASP A 87 -3.90 2.55 13.89
C ASP A 87 -2.68 3.46 13.66
N LEU A 88 -1.79 3.52 14.65
CA LEU A 88 -0.62 4.40 14.64
C LEU A 88 0.32 4.16 13.45
N ARG A 89 0.39 2.94 12.92
CA ARG A 89 1.21 2.61 11.74
C ARG A 89 0.58 3.20 10.49
N VAL A 90 -0.75 3.13 10.38
CA VAL A 90 -1.49 3.77 9.28
C VAL A 90 -1.36 5.29 9.37
N GLU A 91 -1.53 5.88 10.56
CA GLU A 91 -1.37 7.31 10.79
C GLU A 91 0.02 7.81 10.34
N ALA A 92 1.07 7.05 10.66
CA ALA A 92 2.44 7.40 10.30
C ALA A 92 2.75 7.26 8.80
N LEU A 93 2.21 6.22 8.14
CA LEU A 93 2.61 5.86 6.77
C LEU A 93 1.71 6.48 5.69
N LEU A 94 0.41 6.54 5.95
CA LEU A 94 -0.61 6.87 4.94
C LEU A 94 -0.46 8.27 4.33
N PRO A 95 -0.11 9.34 5.09
CA PRO A 95 0.06 10.67 4.50
C PRO A 95 1.15 10.72 3.42
N GLU A 96 2.34 10.19 3.71
CA GLU A 96 3.48 10.20 2.80
C GLU A 96 3.24 9.24 1.62
N ALA A 97 2.65 8.06 1.86
CA ALA A 97 2.30 7.11 0.81
C ALA A 97 1.38 7.74 -0.26
N LYS A 98 0.36 8.50 0.17
CA LYS A 98 -0.52 9.25 -0.74
C LYS A 98 0.23 10.31 -1.51
N ALA A 99 1.02 11.14 -0.82
CA ALA A 99 1.72 12.27 -1.43
C ALA A 99 2.69 11.82 -2.53
N ARG A 100 3.43 10.73 -2.29
CA ARG A 100 4.30 10.13 -3.31
C ARG A 100 3.50 9.63 -4.50
N LEU A 101 2.49 8.80 -4.27
CA LEU A 101 1.76 8.18 -5.36
C LEU A 101 1.02 9.22 -6.24
N ASP A 102 0.45 10.26 -5.62
CA ASP A 102 -0.17 11.38 -6.32
C ASP A 102 0.83 12.17 -7.19
N LEU A 103 2.04 12.41 -6.68
CA LEU A 103 3.11 13.08 -7.44
C LEU A 103 3.51 12.29 -8.69
N PHE A 104 3.59 10.96 -8.61
CA PHE A 104 3.96 10.13 -9.76
C PHE A 104 2.82 10.00 -10.77
N GLN A 105 1.58 9.82 -10.32
CA GLN A 105 0.43 9.69 -11.21
C GLN A 105 0.09 11.01 -11.93
N SER A 106 0.23 12.16 -11.26
CA SER A 106 0.03 13.47 -11.87
C SER A 106 1.08 13.83 -12.94
N ARG A 107 2.27 13.23 -12.87
CA ARG A 107 3.31 13.34 -13.92
C ARG A 107 3.03 12.44 -15.10
N ALA A 108 2.54 11.23 -14.87
CA ALA A 108 2.22 10.26 -15.93
C ALA A 108 0.99 10.67 -16.76
N SER A 109 0.10 11.52 -16.21
CA SER A 109 -1.09 12.02 -16.91
C SER A 109 -0.86 13.27 -17.78
N ARG A 110 0.37 13.79 -17.86
CA ARG A 110 0.75 14.96 -18.68
C ARG A 110 1.43 14.52 -19.96
#